data_AF-I0GTP5-F1
#
_entry.id   AF-I0GTP5-F1
#
_cell.length_a   1.000
_cell.length_b   1.000
_cell.length_c   1.000
_cell.angle_alpha   90.00
_cell.angle_beta   90.00
_cell.angle_gamma   90.00
#
_symmetry.space_group_name_H-M   'P 1'
#
loop_
_entity.id
_entity.type
_entity.pdbx_description
1 polymer ?
#
loop_
_entity_poly.entity_id
_entity_poly.type
_entity_poly.pdbx_seq_one_letter_code
_entity_poly.pdbx_strand_id
1 'polypeptide(L)'
;MVSNFSIVQCIYNRGKYTPEEIRRILANAEQDESSAAKLLADDAVDVSPVRTAVLQAMGSDYIPACQHYPAYVELFIQSLKNMLHTEAVVESVPCEEDEAIPCYGTSQCLSGDITMAAGLIASEPVYLKLAERYSEEELLEMDEMARDSIEEFINVLNGMFSVELGEKEIETDLELPRFGENIKPRGSNQLRLRVHSSVGSFQVVMATDEFF
;
A
#
# COMPACT_ATOMS: atom_id res chain seq x y z
N MET A 1 -22.00 2.72 2.61
CA MET A 1 -21.69 2.39 4.01
C MET A 1 -20.22 2.74 4.18
N VAL A 2 -19.91 3.77 4.97
CA VAL A 2 -18.53 4.27 5.13
C VAL A 2 -17.77 3.18 5.90
N SER A 3 -16.79 2.56 5.25
CA SER A 3 -15.99 1.47 5.85
C SER A 3 -15.15 2.04 7.00
N ASN A 4 -15.00 1.35 8.14
CA ASN A 4 -14.24 1.83 9.32
C ASN A 4 -12.75 2.20 9.01
N PHE A 5 -12.25 1.79 7.85
CA PHE A 5 -10.91 1.99 7.32
C PHE A 5 -10.75 3.41 6.75
N SER A 6 -11.79 3.85 6.04
CA SER A 6 -11.91 5.25 5.65
C SER A 6 -11.96 6.14 6.90
N ILE A 7 -12.49 5.63 8.01
CA ILE A 7 -12.51 6.36 9.28
C ILE A 7 -11.09 6.53 9.84
N VAL A 8 -10.29 5.47 9.94
CA VAL A 8 -8.91 5.60 10.47
C VAL A 8 -8.05 6.49 9.58
N GLN A 9 -8.16 6.37 8.25
CA GLN A 9 -7.48 7.28 7.32
C GLN A 9 -7.98 8.73 7.46
N CYS A 10 -9.29 8.95 7.62
CA CYS A 10 -9.85 10.29 7.90
C CYS A 10 -9.26 10.90 9.15
N ILE A 11 -9.13 10.10 10.21
CA ILE A 11 -8.54 10.52 11.49
C ILE A 11 -7.06 10.88 11.29
N TYR A 12 -6.34 10.05 10.54
CA TYR A 12 -4.91 10.26 10.28
C TYR A 12 -4.65 11.53 9.45
N ASN A 13 -5.42 11.76 8.39
CA ASN A 13 -5.33 12.95 7.55
C ASN A 13 -5.55 14.26 8.31
N ARG A 14 -6.18 14.24 9.50
CA ARG A 14 -6.36 15.42 10.36
C ARG A 14 -5.09 15.83 11.11
N GLY A 15 -4.02 15.03 11.06
CA GLY A 15 -2.72 15.33 11.67
C GLY A 15 -2.72 15.37 13.19
N LYS A 16 -3.69 14.71 13.84
CA LYS A 16 -3.86 14.75 15.31
C LYS A 16 -3.12 13.65 16.07
N TYR A 17 -2.54 12.68 15.35
CA TYR A 17 -1.97 11.47 15.94
C TYR A 17 -0.58 11.20 15.34
N THR A 18 0.35 10.74 16.17
CA THR A 18 1.66 10.28 15.70
C THR A 18 1.57 8.90 15.03
N PRO A 19 2.57 8.48 14.22
CA PRO A 19 2.61 7.13 13.64
C PRO A 19 2.45 6.01 14.68
N GLU A 20 3.06 6.14 15.86
CA GLU A 20 2.95 5.20 16.97
C GLU A 20 1.53 5.11 17.52
N GLU A 21 0.87 6.25 17.68
CA GLU A 21 -0.52 6.30 18.17
C GLU A 21 -1.48 5.69 17.16
N ILE A 22 -1.28 5.98 15.88
CA ILE A 22 -2.06 5.40 14.79
C ILE A 22 -1.91 3.89 14.72
N ARG A 23 -0.69 3.34 14.86
CA ARG A 23 -0.50 1.88 14.88
C ARG A 23 -1.28 1.20 16.01
N ARG A 24 -1.40 1.84 17.18
CA ARG A 24 -2.24 1.33 18.27
C ARG A 24 -3.73 1.38 17.92
N ILE A 25 -4.18 2.44 17.24
CA ILE A 25 -5.56 2.56 16.77
C ILE A 25 -5.85 1.47 15.74
N LEU A 26 -4.94 1.23 14.79
CA LEU A 26 -5.05 0.17 13.78
C LEU A 26 -5.14 -1.22 14.42
N ALA A 27 -4.23 -1.54 15.35
CA ALA A 27 -4.26 -2.83 16.05
C ALA A 27 -5.56 -3.06 16.84
N ASN A 28 -6.17 -2.00 17.38
CA ASN A 28 -7.49 -2.09 18.03
C ASN A 28 -8.63 -2.24 17.02
N ALA A 29 -8.54 -1.56 15.87
CA ALA A 29 -9.54 -1.65 14.80
C ALA A 29 -9.61 -3.06 14.18
N GLU A 30 -8.48 -3.77 14.10
CA GLU A 30 -8.45 -5.19 13.68
C GLU A 30 -9.29 -6.09 14.59
N GLN A 31 -9.38 -5.77 15.89
CA GLN A 31 -10.10 -6.58 16.88
C GLN A 31 -11.55 -6.13 17.06
N ASP A 32 -11.80 -4.82 17.06
CA ASP A 32 -13.12 -4.21 17.19
C ASP A 32 -13.26 -3.12 16.12
N GLU A 33 -13.90 -3.46 15.00
CA GLU A 33 -14.17 -2.54 13.91
C GLU A 33 -14.91 -1.25 14.39
N SER A 34 -15.72 -1.32 15.45
CA SER A 34 -16.47 -0.17 15.97
C SER A 34 -15.62 0.79 16.83
N SER A 35 -14.38 0.41 17.16
CA SER A 35 -13.49 1.23 18.00
C SER A 35 -13.04 2.51 17.28
N ALA A 36 -12.76 2.43 15.99
CA ALA A 36 -12.36 3.56 15.16
C ALA A 36 -13.49 4.59 14.99
N ALA A 37 -14.73 4.13 14.83
CA ALA A 37 -15.90 5.00 14.65
C ALA A 37 -16.13 5.95 15.84
N LYS A 38 -15.79 5.52 17.07
CA LYS A 38 -15.91 6.34 18.29
C LYS A 38 -14.95 7.54 18.32
N LEU A 39 -13.89 7.51 17.50
CA LEU A 39 -12.87 8.55 17.44
C LEU A 39 -13.25 9.68 16.45
N LEU A 40 -14.26 9.48 15.61
CA LEU A 40 -14.82 10.55 14.77
C LEU A 40 -15.78 11.41 15.59
N ALA A 41 -15.41 12.67 15.78
CA ALA A 41 -16.38 13.72 16.06
C ALA A 41 -17.24 13.99 14.80
N ASP A 42 -18.46 14.50 15.03
CA ASP A 42 -19.62 14.76 14.12
C ASP A 42 -19.36 15.60 12.83
N ASP A 43 -18.11 15.68 12.37
CA ASP A 43 -17.70 16.38 11.16
C ASP A 43 -17.90 15.53 9.90
N ALA A 44 -17.99 16.20 8.74
CA ALA A 44 -18.04 15.57 7.43
C ALA A 44 -16.89 14.57 7.25
N VAL A 45 -17.26 13.32 6.97
CA VAL A 45 -16.31 12.23 6.70
C VAL A 45 -15.91 12.30 5.24
N ASP A 46 -14.61 12.34 4.97
CA ASP A 46 -14.09 12.23 3.62
C ASP A 46 -14.46 10.84 3.08
N VAL A 47 -15.10 10.81 1.91
CA VAL A 47 -15.60 9.58 1.28
C VAL A 47 -14.49 8.78 0.60
N SER A 48 -13.35 9.41 0.29
CA SER A 48 -12.18 8.79 -0.35
C SER A 48 -10.88 9.26 0.32
N PRO A 49 -10.68 9.00 1.63
CA PRO A 49 -9.61 9.60 2.41
C PRO A 49 -8.21 9.11 2.01
N VAL A 50 -8.10 7.88 1.51
CA VAL A 50 -6.85 7.35 0.95
C VAL A 50 -6.50 8.11 -0.32
N ARG A 51 -7.48 8.28 -1.24
CA ARG A 51 -7.33 9.10 -2.43
C ARG A 51 -6.86 10.51 -2.11
N THR A 52 -7.49 11.14 -1.12
CA THR A 52 -7.13 12.49 -0.66
C THR A 52 -5.69 12.55 -0.18
N ALA A 53 -5.24 11.57 0.61
CA ALA A 53 -3.85 11.51 1.09
C ALA A 53 -2.86 11.39 -0.08
N VAL A 54 -3.13 10.49 -1.04
CA VAL A 54 -2.26 10.29 -2.22
C VAL A 54 -2.21 11.54 -3.10
N LEU A 55 -3.35 12.18 -3.35
CA LEU A 55 -3.42 13.43 -4.12
C LEU A 55 -2.66 14.57 -3.43
N GLN A 56 -2.70 14.65 -2.10
CA GLN A 56 -1.89 15.59 -1.33
C GLN A 56 -0.39 15.29 -1.50
N ALA A 57 0.01 14.02 -1.46
CA ALA A 57 1.40 13.63 -1.62
C ALA A 57 1.93 13.90 -3.03
N MET A 58 1.09 13.71 -4.06
CA MET A 58 1.43 14.04 -5.46
C MET A 58 1.60 15.55 -5.69
N GLY A 59 1.06 16.39 -4.81
CA GLY A 59 1.10 17.84 -4.96
C GLY A 59 0.17 18.36 -6.06
N SER A 60 0.39 19.61 -6.48
CA SER A 60 -0.46 20.31 -7.45
C SER A 60 -0.11 20.04 -8.91
N ASP A 61 1.05 19.44 -9.17
CA ASP A 61 1.55 19.23 -10.52
C ASP A 61 0.92 17.96 -11.11
N TYR A 62 0.01 18.15 -12.07
CA TYR A 62 -0.62 17.02 -12.74
C TYR A 62 0.35 16.39 -13.73
N ILE A 63 0.75 15.14 -13.44
CA ILE A 63 1.50 14.28 -14.34
C ILE A 63 0.55 13.22 -14.88
N PRO A 64 0.17 13.26 -16.18
CA PRO A 64 -0.80 12.31 -16.75
C PRO A 64 -0.44 10.84 -16.52
N ALA A 65 0.85 10.51 -16.58
CA ALA A 65 1.34 9.15 -16.37
C ALA A 65 1.08 8.62 -14.94
N CYS A 66 0.85 9.49 -13.97
CA CYS A 66 0.57 9.13 -12.58
C CYS A 66 -0.93 9.14 -12.23
N GLN A 67 -1.83 9.39 -13.19
CA GLN A 67 -3.27 9.57 -12.92
C GLN A 67 -3.93 8.38 -12.21
N HIS A 68 -3.35 7.19 -12.36
CA HIS A 68 -3.86 5.92 -11.83
C HIS A 68 -3.34 5.62 -10.41
N TYR A 69 -2.35 6.37 -9.91
CA TYR A 69 -1.71 6.14 -8.62
C TYR A 69 -2.68 6.21 -7.43
N PRO A 70 -3.60 7.19 -7.34
CA PRO A 70 -4.55 7.23 -6.23
C PRO A 70 -5.47 6.01 -6.19
N ALA A 71 -5.97 5.57 -7.35
CA ALA A 71 -6.84 4.39 -7.43
C ALA A 71 -6.08 3.11 -7.06
N TYR A 72 -4.83 2.99 -7.52
CA TYR A 72 -3.97 1.86 -7.16
C TYR A 72 -3.74 1.77 -5.65
N VAL A 73 -3.42 2.88 -4.99
CA VAL A 73 -3.18 2.88 -3.53
C VAL A 73 -4.47 2.62 -2.75
N GLU A 74 -5.62 3.10 -3.23
CA GLU A 74 -6.93 2.73 -2.65
C GLU A 74 -7.13 1.22 -2.67
N LEU A 75 -6.88 0.57 -3.82
CA LEU A 75 -6.96 -0.87 -3.97
C LEU A 75 -5.91 -1.59 -3.12
N PHE A 76 -4.68 -1.10 -3.07
CA PHE A 76 -3.60 -1.66 -2.24
C PHE A 76 -3.98 -1.72 -0.76
N ILE A 77 -4.46 -0.61 -0.19
CA ILE A 77 -4.89 -0.54 1.22
C ILE A 77 -6.10 -1.46 1.45
N GLN A 78 -7.03 -1.54 0.50
CA GLN A 78 -8.17 -2.45 0.59
C GLN A 78 -7.75 -3.93 0.54
N SER A 79 -6.76 -4.27 -0.29
CA SER A 79 -6.23 -5.64 -0.41
C SER A 79 -5.46 -6.07 0.83
N LEU A 80 -4.72 -5.17 1.50
CA LEU A 80 -4.11 -5.48 2.81
C LEU A 80 -5.16 -5.91 3.84
N LYS A 81 -6.32 -5.25 3.87
CA LYS A 81 -7.43 -5.69 4.72
C LYS A 81 -7.94 -7.05 4.29
N ASN A 82 -8.30 -7.18 3.02
CA ASN A 82 -9.10 -8.32 2.55
C ASN A 82 -8.29 -9.62 2.47
N MET A 83 -6.98 -9.51 2.21
CA MET A 83 -6.10 -10.65 1.95
C MET A 83 -5.12 -10.89 3.10
N LEU A 84 -4.67 -9.84 3.82
CA LEU A 84 -3.72 -9.98 4.92
C LEU A 84 -4.36 -9.73 6.29
N HIS A 85 -5.66 -9.45 6.34
CA HIS A 85 -6.37 -9.07 7.58
C HIS A 85 -5.63 -7.96 8.35
N THR A 86 -5.03 -7.04 7.61
CA THR A 86 -4.12 -6.01 8.14
C THR A 86 -4.70 -4.64 7.88
N GLU A 87 -4.95 -3.91 8.96
CA GLU A 87 -5.36 -2.51 8.95
C GLU A 87 -4.17 -1.63 8.59
N ALA A 88 -4.39 -0.66 7.68
CA ALA A 88 -3.34 0.26 7.26
C ALA A 88 -3.86 1.66 6.92
N VAL A 89 -2.98 2.66 7.10
CA VAL A 89 -3.14 4.01 6.57
C VAL A 89 -1.91 4.42 5.78
N VAL A 90 -2.08 5.38 4.87
CA VAL A 90 -1.01 5.95 4.05
C VAL A 90 -0.73 7.40 4.44
N GLU A 91 0.54 7.80 4.41
CA GLU A 91 0.95 9.19 4.58
C GLU A 91 0.49 10.07 3.40
N SER A 92 0.20 11.33 3.71
CA SER A 92 -0.16 12.35 2.72
C SER A 92 1.05 13.16 2.22
N VAL A 93 2.27 12.71 2.54
CA VAL A 93 3.53 13.27 2.07
C VAL A 93 4.38 12.18 1.41
N PRO A 94 5.16 12.51 0.38
CA PRO A 94 6.08 11.55 -0.23
C PRO A 94 7.13 11.05 0.77
N CYS A 95 7.43 9.76 0.73
CA CYS A 95 8.50 9.17 1.52
C CYS A 95 9.84 9.28 0.79
N GLU A 96 10.79 10.03 1.36
CA GLU A 96 12.15 10.15 0.81
C GLU A 96 13.14 9.16 1.44
N GLU A 97 12.78 8.57 2.58
CA GLU A 97 13.65 7.71 3.37
C GLU A 97 13.66 6.26 2.85
N ASP A 98 14.86 5.66 2.78
CA ASP A 98 15.03 4.23 2.47
C ASP A 98 14.63 3.34 3.67
N GLU A 99 14.21 2.10 3.37
CA GLU A 99 13.93 1.11 4.41
C GLU A 99 15.20 0.68 5.15
N ALA A 100 15.02 0.27 6.41
CA ALA A 100 16.12 -0.26 7.22
C ALA A 100 16.64 -1.60 6.63
N ILE A 101 17.95 -1.73 6.52
CA ILE A 101 18.63 -2.93 6.02
C ILE A 101 18.71 -4.00 7.12
N PRO A 102 18.45 -5.30 6.83
CA PRO A 102 18.01 -5.82 5.54
C PRO A 102 16.57 -5.42 5.19
N CYS A 103 16.36 -5.02 3.94
CA CYS A 103 15.03 -4.75 3.39
C CYS A 103 14.79 -5.56 2.12
N TYR A 104 13.52 -5.82 1.85
CA TYR A 104 13.09 -6.60 0.70
C TYR A 104 12.01 -5.85 -0.05
N GLY A 105 12.07 -5.91 -1.37
CA GLY A 105 11.12 -5.29 -2.27
C GLY A 105 10.51 -6.32 -3.20
N THR A 106 9.20 -6.20 -3.42
CA THR A 106 8.48 -6.94 -4.47
C THR A 106 7.70 -5.96 -5.30
N SER A 107 7.90 -6.04 -6.62
CA SER A 107 7.22 -5.22 -7.61
C SER A 107 6.70 -6.10 -8.74
N GLN A 108 5.78 -5.55 -9.51
CA GLN A 108 5.41 -6.14 -10.78
C GLN A 108 5.02 -5.01 -11.74
N CYS A 109 5.43 -5.17 -12.99
CA CYS A 109 5.12 -4.24 -14.06
C CYS A 109 3.81 -4.61 -14.76
N LEU A 110 2.97 -3.59 -14.96
CA LEU A 110 1.86 -3.56 -15.90
C LEU A 110 2.32 -2.83 -17.16
N SER A 111 2.05 -3.41 -18.33
CA SER A 111 2.35 -2.82 -19.64
C SER A 111 1.12 -2.90 -20.55
N GLY A 112 1.10 -2.17 -21.68
CA GLY A 112 -0.06 -2.07 -22.57
C GLY A 112 -0.39 -0.62 -22.90
N ASP A 113 -1.67 -0.24 -22.76
CA ASP A 113 -2.12 1.15 -22.95
C ASP A 113 -1.49 2.12 -21.94
N ILE A 114 -1.14 1.60 -20.76
CA ILE A 114 -0.36 2.30 -19.75
C ILE A 114 0.84 1.44 -19.35
N THR A 115 1.89 2.09 -18.84
CA THR A 115 3.02 1.41 -18.19
C THR A 115 3.13 1.88 -16.76
N MET A 116 3.10 0.94 -15.83
CA MET A 116 3.21 1.21 -14.41
C MET A 116 3.86 0.02 -13.70
N ALA A 117 4.92 0.27 -12.95
CA ALA A 117 5.44 -0.68 -11.98
C ALA A 117 4.89 -0.31 -10.61
N ALA A 118 4.41 -1.29 -9.86
CA ALA A 118 3.93 -1.06 -8.51
C ALA A 118 4.24 -2.22 -7.58
N GLY A 119 4.48 -1.89 -6.31
CA GLY A 119 4.93 -2.86 -5.32
C GLY A 119 5.13 -2.27 -3.94
N LEU A 120 5.79 -3.05 -3.09
CA LEU A 120 6.12 -2.64 -1.72
C LEU A 120 7.60 -2.89 -1.41
N ILE A 121 8.14 -2.12 -0.47
CA ILE A 121 9.46 -2.30 0.12
C ILE A 121 9.31 -2.23 1.63
N ALA A 122 9.85 -3.21 2.35
CA ALA A 122 9.76 -3.28 3.80
C ALA A 122 11.08 -3.79 4.39
N SER A 123 11.39 -3.36 5.62
CA SER A 123 12.41 -4.04 6.44
C SER A 123 12.04 -5.52 6.65
N GLU A 124 13.04 -6.39 6.81
CA GLU A 124 12.86 -7.85 6.99
C GLU A 124 11.76 -8.23 7.99
N PRO A 125 11.69 -7.68 9.23
CA PRO A 125 10.67 -8.09 10.19
C PRO A 125 9.26 -7.77 9.70
N VAL A 126 9.08 -6.65 9.00
CA VAL A 126 7.77 -6.22 8.49
C VAL A 126 7.40 -7.03 7.25
N TYR A 127 8.37 -7.30 6.37
CA TYR A 127 8.16 -8.13 5.18
C TYR A 127 7.72 -9.55 5.57
N LEU A 128 8.41 -10.17 6.54
CA LEU A 128 8.03 -11.48 7.08
C LEU A 128 6.63 -11.47 7.67
N LYS A 129 6.28 -10.45 8.48
CA LYS A 129 4.92 -10.36 9.03
C LYS A 129 3.84 -10.16 7.97
N LEU A 130 4.11 -9.45 6.88
CA LEU A 130 3.18 -9.38 5.76
C LEU A 130 3.03 -10.75 5.08
N ALA A 131 4.13 -11.47 4.88
CA ALA A 131 4.13 -12.78 4.26
C ALA A 131 3.36 -13.80 5.12
N GLU A 132 3.61 -13.84 6.44
CA GLU A 132 2.88 -14.70 7.40
C GLU A 132 1.37 -14.44 7.35
N ARG A 133 0.97 -13.17 7.27
CA ARG A 133 -0.45 -12.78 7.24
C ARG A 133 -1.12 -13.22 5.95
N TYR A 134 -0.39 -13.28 4.84
CA TYR A 134 -0.92 -13.70 3.55
C TYR A 134 -0.95 -15.23 3.40
N SER A 135 0.12 -15.91 3.81
CA SER A 135 0.22 -17.37 3.74
C SER A 135 -0.57 -18.08 4.84
N GLU A 136 -0.87 -17.38 5.94
CA GLU A 136 -1.37 -17.95 7.19
C GLU A 136 -0.40 -18.97 7.82
N GLU A 137 0.88 -18.92 7.43
CA GLU A 137 1.95 -19.78 7.96
C GLU A 137 2.92 -19.00 8.86
N GLU A 138 3.56 -19.70 9.80
CA GLU A 138 4.59 -19.10 10.66
C GLU A 138 5.91 -19.03 9.89
N LEU A 139 6.41 -17.81 9.66
CA LEU A 139 7.63 -17.54 8.89
C LEU A 139 8.65 -16.84 9.77
N LEU A 140 9.66 -17.60 10.19
CA LEU A 140 10.67 -17.11 11.12
C LEU A 140 11.87 -16.44 10.43
N GLU A 141 12.08 -16.75 9.16
CA GLU A 141 13.24 -16.34 8.38
C GLU A 141 12.83 -15.99 6.94
N MET A 142 13.63 -15.17 6.27
CA MET A 142 13.41 -14.82 4.87
C MET A 142 13.78 -16.00 3.97
N ASP A 143 12.79 -16.83 3.65
CA ASP A 143 12.92 -18.00 2.80
C ASP A 143 12.10 -17.89 1.49
N GLU A 144 12.10 -18.97 0.70
CA GLU A 144 11.35 -19.04 -0.55
C GLU A 144 9.84 -18.84 -0.32
N MET A 145 9.29 -19.36 0.78
CA MET A 145 7.88 -19.21 1.09
C MET A 145 7.52 -17.75 1.43
N ALA A 146 8.37 -17.06 2.20
CA ALA A 146 8.17 -15.65 2.51
C ALA A 146 8.17 -14.78 1.24
N ARG A 147 9.09 -15.07 0.31
CA ARG A 147 9.18 -14.41 -0.99
C ARG A 147 7.94 -14.70 -1.84
N ASP A 148 7.63 -15.97 -2.05
CA ASP A 148 6.55 -16.42 -2.93
C ASP A 148 5.19 -15.89 -2.45
N SER A 149 4.99 -15.82 -1.14
CA SER A 149 3.77 -15.26 -0.54
C SER A 149 3.54 -13.81 -0.96
N ILE A 150 4.57 -12.97 -0.92
CA ILE A 150 4.44 -11.56 -1.30
C ILE A 150 4.44 -11.38 -2.83
N GLU A 151 5.19 -12.19 -3.58
CA GLU A 151 5.09 -12.22 -5.05
C GLU A 151 3.67 -12.56 -5.51
N GLU A 152 3.04 -13.55 -4.90
CA GLU A 152 1.64 -13.93 -5.17
C GLU A 152 0.66 -12.83 -4.75
N PHE A 153 0.85 -12.23 -3.56
CA PHE A 153 0.03 -11.09 -3.11
C PHE A 153 0.06 -9.95 -4.13
N ILE A 154 1.26 -9.54 -4.58
CA ILE A 154 1.43 -8.48 -5.57
C ILE A 154 0.83 -8.87 -6.91
N ASN A 155 0.99 -10.14 -7.34
CA ASN A 155 0.40 -10.64 -8.57
C ASN A 155 -1.13 -10.55 -8.56
N VAL A 156 -1.77 -11.02 -7.49
CA VAL A 156 -3.23 -10.99 -7.33
C VAL A 156 -3.73 -9.54 -7.26
N LEU A 157 -3.06 -8.69 -6.47
CA LEU A 157 -3.40 -7.27 -6.36
C LEU A 157 -3.37 -6.57 -7.73
N ASN A 158 -2.29 -6.73 -8.49
CA ASN A 158 -2.15 -6.09 -9.78
C ASN A 158 -3.05 -6.73 -10.84
N GLY A 159 -3.37 -8.02 -10.69
CA GLY A 159 -4.45 -8.72 -11.40
C GLY A 159 -5.79 -8.02 -11.23
N MET A 160 -6.20 -7.75 -9.99
CA MET A 160 -7.42 -7.00 -9.70
C MET A 160 -7.38 -5.61 -10.30
N PHE A 161 -6.25 -4.91 -10.20
CA PHE A 161 -6.11 -3.58 -10.78
C PHE A 161 -6.23 -3.59 -12.32
N SER A 162 -5.62 -4.57 -12.98
CA SER A 162 -5.73 -4.77 -14.43
C SER A 162 -7.18 -5.01 -14.86
N VAL A 163 -7.98 -5.73 -14.06
CA VAL A 163 -9.41 -5.91 -14.32
C VAL A 163 -10.17 -4.59 -14.19
N GLU A 164 -9.92 -3.80 -13.15
CA GLU A 164 -10.54 -2.46 -12.97
C GLU A 164 -10.18 -1.47 -14.09
N LEU A 165 -9.00 -1.60 -14.69
CA LEU A 165 -8.59 -0.85 -15.87
C LEU A 165 -9.32 -1.34 -17.12
N GLY A 166 -9.44 -2.66 -17.30
CA GLY A 166 -10.18 -3.26 -18.42
C GLY A 166 -11.65 -2.85 -18.47
N GLU A 167 -12.31 -2.69 -17.30
CA GLU A 167 -13.68 -2.14 -17.22
C GLU A 167 -13.80 -0.70 -17.74
N LYS A 168 -12.68 0.02 -17.83
CA LYS A 168 -12.56 1.39 -18.38
C LYS A 168 -11.98 1.40 -19.79
N GLU A 169 -11.94 0.25 -20.47
CA GLU A 169 -11.39 0.06 -21.81
C GLU A 169 -9.88 0.39 -21.89
N ILE A 170 -9.14 0.17 -20.80
CA ILE A 170 -7.67 0.28 -20.75
C ILE A 170 -7.10 -1.13 -20.69
N GLU A 171 -6.43 -1.57 -21.75
CA GLU A 171 -5.83 -2.90 -21.84
C GLU A 171 -4.43 -2.92 -21.21
N THR A 172 -4.21 -3.87 -20.30
CA THR A 172 -2.91 -4.10 -19.67
C THR A 172 -2.57 -5.58 -19.57
N ASP A 173 -1.28 -5.88 -19.75
CA ASP A 173 -0.66 -7.17 -19.51
C ASP A 173 0.24 -7.10 -18.28
N LEU A 174 0.26 -8.18 -17.51
CA LEU A 174 1.08 -8.31 -16.30
C LEU A 174 2.38 -9.06 -16.61
N GLU A 175 3.51 -8.45 -16.26
CA GLU A 175 4.80 -9.13 -16.23
C GLU A 175 4.90 -10.08 -15.03
N LEU A 176 5.96 -10.88 -14.95
CA LEU A 176 6.25 -11.66 -13.75
C LEU A 176 6.65 -10.73 -12.59
N PRO A 177 6.23 -11.02 -11.35
CA PRO A 177 6.73 -10.32 -10.18
C PRO A 177 8.26 -10.39 -10.10
N ARG A 178 8.85 -9.32 -9.57
CA ARG A 178 10.27 -9.22 -9.27
C ARG A 178 10.45 -9.07 -7.78
N PHE A 179 11.50 -9.70 -7.29
CA PHE A 179 11.95 -9.61 -5.93
C PHE A 179 13.38 -9.11 -5.88
N GLY A 180 13.70 -8.30 -4.87
CA GLY A 180 15.08 -8.01 -4.58
C GLY A 180 15.33 -7.59 -3.13
N GLU A 181 16.61 -7.60 -2.78
CA GLU A 181 17.11 -7.33 -1.45
C GLU A 181 17.87 -5.99 -1.43
N ASN A 182 17.75 -5.26 -0.33
CA ASN A 182 18.40 -3.97 -0.10
C ASN A 182 18.10 -2.94 -1.19
N ILE A 183 16.83 -2.93 -1.61
CA ILE A 183 16.31 -2.14 -2.72
C ILE A 183 16.39 -0.64 -2.44
N LYS A 184 16.80 0.11 -3.47
CA LYS A 184 16.69 1.57 -3.53
C LYS A 184 15.87 1.95 -4.76
N PRO A 185 14.59 2.31 -4.60
CA PRO A 185 13.68 2.49 -5.72
C PRO A 185 14.11 3.67 -6.59
N ARG A 186 14.25 3.42 -7.91
CA ARG A 186 14.65 4.39 -8.92
C ARG A 186 13.87 4.19 -10.22
N GLY A 187 12.58 4.52 -10.21
CA GLY A 187 11.77 4.61 -11.43
C GLY A 187 11.50 6.05 -11.87
N SER A 188 11.03 6.23 -13.10
CA SER A 188 10.54 7.53 -13.58
C SER A 188 9.16 7.83 -13.00
N ASN A 189 8.88 9.11 -12.77
CA ASN A 189 7.62 9.59 -12.17
C ASN A 189 7.24 8.85 -10.87
N GLN A 190 8.25 8.45 -10.10
CA GLN A 190 8.08 7.61 -8.93
C GLN A 190 7.35 8.34 -7.81
N LEU A 191 6.38 7.66 -7.22
CA LEU A 191 5.76 8.04 -5.95
C LEU A 191 6.04 6.95 -4.91
N ARG A 192 6.65 7.35 -3.81
CA ARG A 192 6.86 6.52 -2.61
C ARG A 192 5.96 7.05 -1.52
N LEU A 193 5.18 6.20 -0.88
CA LEU A 193 4.35 6.57 0.26
C LEU A 193 4.64 5.65 1.44
N ARG A 194 4.75 6.25 2.62
CA ARG A 194 4.86 5.50 3.88
C ARG A 194 3.47 4.96 4.22
N VAL A 195 3.41 3.65 4.45
CA VAL A 195 2.22 2.95 4.93
C VAL A 195 2.46 2.55 6.38
N HIS A 196 1.53 2.90 7.26
CA HIS A 196 1.53 2.43 8.64
C HIS A 196 0.44 1.37 8.80
N SER A 197 0.85 0.21 9.30
CA SER A 197 -0.04 -0.92 9.57
C SER A 197 0.14 -1.43 11.00
N SER A 198 -0.74 -2.33 11.43
CA SER A 198 -0.62 -3.03 12.71
C SER A 198 0.66 -3.87 12.83
N VAL A 199 1.18 -4.40 11.71
CA VAL A 199 2.37 -5.27 11.66
C VAL A 199 3.68 -4.48 11.51
N GLY A 200 3.60 -3.19 11.21
CA GLY A 200 4.77 -2.34 11.04
C GLY A 200 4.56 -1.22 10.03
N SER A 201 5.63 -0.51 9.70
CA SER A 201 5.60 0.52 8.67
C SER A 201 6.51 0.12 7.52
N PHE A 202 6.07 0.39 6.30
CA PHE A 202 6.75 0.00 5.07
C PHE A 202 6.39 1.01 3.98
N GLN A 203 6.91 0.82 2.77
CA GLN A 203 6.67 1.70 1.64
C GLN A 203 5.86 1.00 0.57
N VAL A 204 4.85 1.69 0.05
CA VAL A 204 4.28 1.38 -1.27
C VAL A 204 4.97 2.28 -2.29
N VAL A 205 5.36 1.70 -3.43
CA VAL A 205 6.08 2.41 -4.48
C VAL A 205 5.37 2.18 -5.81
N MET A 206 5.13 3.26 -6.54
CA MET A 206 4.69 3.20 -7.94
C MET A 206 5.62 4.04 -8.81
N ALA A 207 5.85 3.60 -10.04
CA ALA A 207 6.64 4.30 -11.05
C ALA A 207 6.10 3.98 -12.45
N THR A 208 6.53 4.72 -13.47
CA THR A 208 6.14 4.47 -14.88
C THR A 208 7.04 3.48 -15.61
N ASP A 209 7.99 2.90 -14.89
CA ASP A 209 8.94 1.88 -15.32
C ASP A 209 9.41 1.12 -14.07
N GLU A 210 10.00 -0.06 -14.29
CA GLU A 210 10.54 -0.86 -13.20
C GLU A 210 11.51 -0.06 -12.33
N PHE A 211 11.35 -0.16 -11.00
CA PHE A 211 12.08 0.69 -10.07
C PHE A 211 13.21 -0.02 -9.31
N PHE A 212 13.47 -1.31 -9.59
CA PHE A 212 14.69 -2.03 -9.18
C PHE A 212 15.03 -3.29 -10.00
#